data_AF-A0A9P6T0R5-F1
#
_entry.id   AF-A0A9P6T0R5-F1
#
_cell.length_a   1.000
_cell.length_b   1.000
_cell.length_c   1.000
_cell.angle_alpha   90.00
_cell.angle_beta   90.00
_cell.angle_gamma   90.00
#
_symmetry.space_group_name_H-M   'P 1'
#
loop_
_entity.id
_entity.type
_entity.pdbx_description
1 polymer ?
#
loop_
_entity_poly.entity_id
_entity_poly.type
_entity_poly.pdbx_seq_one_letter_code
_entity_poly.pdbx_strand_id
1 'polypeptide(L)' 'RNSWPKTRGVAMNPVDHPHGGGNHQHIGHASTIARDAVAGQKAGLIAARRTGLLRGSKKLKE' A
#
# COMPACT_ATOMS: atom_id res chain seq x y z
N ARG A 1 -12.64 18.78 -1.15
CA ARG A 1 -13.12 17.44 -1.60
C ARG A 1 -13.48 16.63 -0.37
N ASN A 2 -14.57 15.87 -0.40
CA ASN A 2 -14.91 14.93 0.66
C ASN A 2 -13.96 13.72 0.57
N SER A 3 -12.95 13.64 1.45
CA SER A 3 -11.89 12.60 1.43
C SER A 3 -11.54 12.08 2.82
N TRP A 4 -12.45 12.26 3.77
CA TRP A 4 -12.33 11.79 5.14
C TRP A 4 -13.70 11.29 5.62
N PRO A 5 -13.77 10.19 6.38
CA PRO A 5 -12.67 9.34 6.86
C PRO A 5 -12.04 8.45 5.77
N LYS A 6 -10.88 7.83 6.07
CA LYS A 6 -10.18 6.87 5.19
C LYS A 6 -10.10 5.50 5.83
N THR A 7 -10.88 4.55 5.31
CA THR A 7 -10.84 3.15 5.76
C THR A 7 -9.58 2.45 5.24
N ARG A 8 -8.94 1.60 6.07
CA ARG A 8 -7.78 0.80 5.67
C ARG A 8 -8.21 -0.31 4.71
N GLY A 9 -7.46 -0.53 3.63
CA GLY A 9 -7.78 -1.57 2.64
C GLY A 9 -7.88 -2.99 3.20
N VAL A 10 -7.14 -3.29 4.28
CA VAL A 10 -7.22 -4.59 4.99
C VAL A 10 -8.54 -4.82 5.73
N ALA A 11 -9.30 -3.76 5.99
CA ALA A 11 -10.62 -3.83 6.61
C ALA A 11 -11.75 -3.90 5.57
N MET A 12 -11.42 -3.98 4.28
CA MET A 12 -12.37 -4.07 3.18
C MET A 12 -12.51 -5.51 2.69
N ASN A 13 -13.51 -5.79 1.85
CA ASN A 13 -13.68 -7.09 1.21
C ASN A 13 -12.72 -7.24 0.00
N PRO A 14 -12.48 -8.47 -0.49
CA PRO A 14 -11.63 -8.71 -1.67
C PRO A 14 -12.10 -7.98 -2.93
N VAL A 15 -13.41 -7.74 -3.07
CA VAL A 15 -14.01 -7.02 -4.20
C VAL A 15 -13.66 -5.53 -4.20
N ASP A 16 -13.43 -4.95 -3.02
CA ASP A 16 -13.28 -3.51 -2.83
C ASP A 16 -11.81 -3.08 -2.86
N HIS A 17 -10.90 -3.91 -2.38
CA HIS A 17 -9.50 -3.56 -2.24
C HIS A 17 -8.57 -4.77 -2.40
N PRO A 18 -7.41 -4.65 -3.08
CA PRO A 18 -6.47 -5.76 -3.27
C PRO A 18 -6.00 -6.44 -1.97
N HIS A 19 -5.90 -5.67 -0.89
CA HIS A 19 -5.52 -6.16 0.45
C HIS A 19 -6.71 -6.63 1.30
N GLY A 20 -7.92 -6.65 0.76
CA GLY A 20 -9.14 -6.94 1.49
C GLY A 20 -9.45 -8.44 1.62
N GLY A 21 -10.21 -8.78 2.65
CA GLY A 21 -10.71 -10.13 2.94
C GLY A 21 -9.81 -11.00 3.83
N GLY A 22 -10.09 -12.30 3.80
CA GLY A 22 -9.49 -13.30 4.68
C GLY A 22 -10.11 -13.32 6.10
N ASN A 23 -9.78 -14.37 6.86
CA ASN A 23 -10.30 -14.55 8.23
C ASN A 23 -9.56 -13.67 9.27
N HIS A 24 -8.32 -13.31 8.97
CA HIS A 24 -7.51 -12.40 9.77
C HIS A 24 -7.16 -11.18 8.93
N GLN A 25 -7.17 -9.99 9.51
CA GLN A 25 -6.77 -8.77 8.80
C GLN A 25 -5.26 -8.79 8.51
N HIS A 26 -4.88 -9.20 7.31
CA HIS A 26 -3.51 -9.20 6.81
C HIS A 26 -3.50 -8.96 5.30
N ILE A 27 -2.37 -8.53 4.73
CA ILE A 27 -2.29 -8.16 3.31
C ILE A 27 -2.27 -9.40 2.38
N GLY A 28 -1.76 -10.54 2.84
CA GLY A 28 -1.68 -11.77 2.05
C GLY A 28 -0.57 -11.82 1.00
N HIS A 29 -0.04 -10.67 0.56
CA HIS A 29 1.08 -10.56 -0.38
C HIS A 29 2.00 -9.37 -0.05
N ALA A 30 3.10 -9.20 -0.80
CA ALA A 30 3.96 -8.03 -0.66
C ALA A 30 3.19 -6.74 -0.99
N SER A 31 3.32 -5.72 -0.15
CA SER A 31 2.66 -4.42 -0.35
C SER A 31 3.42 -3.48 -1.28
N THR A 32 4.58 -3.89 -1.79
CA THR A 32 5.39 -3.15 -2.77
C THR A 32 4.93 -3.47 -4.18
N ILE A 33 4.47 -2.47 -4.93
CA ILE A 33 3.90 -2.65 -6.26
C ILE A 33 4.77 -1.99 -7.33
N ALA A 34 4.84 -2.60 -8.51
CA ALA A 34 5.60 -2.08 -9.65
C ALA A 34 5.05 -0.74 -10.17
N ARG A 35 5.91 0.05 -10.85
CA ARG A 35 5.53 1.36 -11.43
C ARG A 35 4.47 1.25 -12.53
N ASP A 36 4.51 0.14 -13.26
CA ASP A 36 3.75 -0.18 -14.46
C ASP A 36 2.52 -1.04 -14.18
N ALA A 37 2.30 -1.46 -12.93
CA ALA A 37 1.12 -2.23 -12.54
C ALA A 37 -0.20 -1.55 -12.98
N VAL A 38 -1.24 -2.33 -13.24
CA VAL A 38 -2.50 -1.80 -13.76
C VAL A 38 -3.28 -0.99 -12.72
N ALA A 39 -4.26 -0.20 -13.18
CA ALA A 39 -5.21 0.44 -12.29
C ALA A 39 -5.97 -0.61 -11.47
N GLY A 40 -6.22 -0.35 -10.18
CA GLY A 40 -6.76 -1.33 -9.24
C GLY A 40 -5.68 -2.15 -8.54
N GLN A 41 -4.63 -2.58 -9.24
CA GLN A 41 -3.49 -3.28 -8.62
C GLN A 41 -2.50 -2.32 -7.94
N LYS A 42 -2.40 -1.07 -8.43
CA LYS A 42 -1.57 0.02 -7.85
C LYS A 42 -2.10 0.52 -6.49
N ALA A 43 -2.07 -0.33 -5.48
CA ALA A 43 -2.40 -0.02 -4.09
C ALA A 43 -1.26 -0.43 -3.15
N GLY A 44 -0.99 0.35 -2.10
CA GLY A 44 0.15 0.13 -1.19
C GLY A 44 1.39 0.96 -1.51
N LEU A 45 2.57 0.38 -1.38
CA LEU A 45 3.87 1.02 -1.56
C LEU A 45 4.30 0.98 -3.03
N ILE A 46 3.79 1.93 -3.82
CA ILE A 46 4.06 2.01 -5.26
C ILE A 46 5.52 2.38 -5.50
N ALA A 47 6.24 1.49 -6.18
CA ALA A 47 7.64 1.64 -6.59
C ALA A 47 8.61 1.95 -5.45
N ALA A 48 8.30 1.44 -4.26
CA ALA A 48 9.18 1.58 -3.13
C ALA A 48 10.51 0.85 -3.39
N ARG A 49 11.60 1.63 -3.47
CA ARG A 49 12.97 1.11 -3.60
C ARG A 49 13.51 0.53 -2.30
N ARG A 50 12.98 0.99 -1.16
CA ARG A 50 13.26 0.50 0.19
C ARG A 50 12.00 0.66 1.05
N THR A 51 11.82 -0.22 2.01
CA THR A 51 10.73 -0.20 2.99
C THR A 51 11.28 -0.19 4.42
N GLY A 52 10.39 -0.12 5.42
CA GLY A 52 10.76 -0.11 6.83
C GLY A 52 11.28 1.25 7.33
N LEU A 53 11.75 1.27 8.58
CA LEU A 53 12.23 2.47 9.23
C LEU A 53 13.53 2.99 8.56
N LEU A 54 13.55 4.27 8.21
CA LEU A 54 14.76 4.91 7.71
C LEU A 54 15.75 5.09 8.87
N ARG A 55 16.86 4.36 8.83
CA ARG A 55 18.00 4.53 9.76
C ARG A 55 19.10 5.33 9.06
N GLY A 56 19.61 6.38 9.72
CA GLY A 56 20.64 7.31 9.19
C GLY A 56 20.07 8.65 8.71
N SER A 57 20.95 9.64 8.46
CA SER A 57 20.57 10.95 7.91
C SER A 57 20.26 10.86 6.41
N LYS A 58 19.13 11.43 5.99
CA LYS A 58 18.86 11.66 4.56
C LYS A 58 19.89 12.67 4.05
N LYS A 59 20.79 12.28 3.14
CA LYS A 59 21.31 13.27 2.18
C LYS A 59 20.10 13.71 1.35
N LEU A 60 19.61 14.93 1.57
CA LEU A 60 18.68 15.57 0.65
C LEU A 60 19.34 15.48 -0.74
N LYS A 61 18.62 14.91 -1.71
CA LYS A 61 18.99 15.12 -3.10
C LYS A 61 18.63 16.57 -3.41
N GLU A 62 19.66 17.36 -3.74
CA GLU A 62 19.46 18.59 -4.52
C GLU A 62 18.69 18.27 -5.81
#